data_AF-A0A842T2W9-F1
#
_entry.id   AF-A0A842T2W9-F1
#
_cell.length_a   1.000
_cell.length_b   1.000
_cell.length_c   1.000
_cell.angle_alpha   90.00
_cell.angle_beta   90.00
_cell.angle_gamma   90.00
#
_symmetry.space_group_name_H-M   'P 1'
#
loop_
_entity.id
_entity.type
_entity.pdbx_description
1 polymer ?
#
loop_
_entity_poly.entity_id
_entity_poly.type
_entity_poly.pdbx_seq_one_letter_code
_entity_poly.pdbx_strand_id
1 'polypeptide(L)'
;MSEEEVKDSNELLNIILILLGGFYVFLAIVDFLTWAGFPLALPPEITGGAASSQLQAILGSQGLITITLGVFSIIAGIGMFREEEWALGIGLVVLAIISVNSVADLIGIIGAGGSWWLVWVNYITIVALIIGVVGFFWLVFTTERYK
;
A
#
# COMPACT_ATOMS: atom_id res chain seq x y z
N MET A 1 -39.07 18.81 0.67
CA MET A 1 -38.08 17.88 0.10
C MET A 1 -36.82 18.10 0.89
N SER A 2 -36.45 17.15 1.75
CA SER A 2 -35.09 17.10 2.27
C SER A 2 -34.19 16.88 1.07
N GLU A 3 -33.32 17.83 0.78
CA GLU A 3 -32.20 17.58 -0.12
C GLU A 3 -31.42 16.42 0.51
N GLU A 4 -31.51 15.23 -0.06
CA GLU A 4 -30.55 14.17 0.23
C GLU A 4 -29.20 14.78 -0.13
N GLU A 5 -28.38 15.09 0.88
CA GLU A 5 -26.98 15.45 0.65
C GLU A 5 -26.38 14.33 -0.18
N VAL A 6 -26.12 14.62 -1.45
CA VAL A 6 -25.44 13.69 -2.34
C VAL A 6 -24.04 13.54 -1.76
N LYS A 7 -23.85 12.43 -1.06
CA LYS A 7 -22.60 11.95 -0.48
C LYS A 7 -21.50 11.96 -1.56
N ASP A 8 -20.70 13.02 -1.56
CA ASP A 8 -19.66 13.29 -2.56
C ASP A 8 -18.36 12.61 -2.11
N SER A 9 -18.29 11.32 -2.43
CA SER A 9 -17.17 10.45 -2.14
C SER A 9 -15.95 10.89 -2.95
N ASN A 10 -14.79 10.95 -2.31
CA ASN A 10 -13.55 11.27 -3.02
C ASN A 10 -13.11 10.06 -3.86
N GLU A 11 -13.63 9.97 -5.08
CA GLU A 11 -13.37 8.87 -6.02
C GLU A 11 -11.87 8.69 -6.27
N LEU A 12 -11.07 9.76 -6.24
CA LEU A 12 -9.62 9.69 -6.44
C LEU A 12 -8.94 8.89 -5.34
N LEU A 13 -9.26 9.15 -4.07
CA LEU A 13 -8.67 8.41 -2.95
C LEU A 13 -9.10 6.94 -2.97
N ASN A 14 -10.37 6.68 -3.30
CA ASN A 14 -10.90 5.32 -3.38
C ASN A 14 -10.20 4.52 -4.50
N ILE A 15 -10.04 5.13 -5.67
CA ILE A 15 -9.31 4.54 -6.79
C ILE A 15 -7.85 4.30 -6.39
N ILE A 16 -7.21 5.25 -5.71
CA ILE A 16 -5.83 5.09 -5.22
C ILE A 16 -5.73 3.91 -4.26
N LEU A 17 -6.66 3.75 -3.31
CA LEU A 17 -6.68 2.62 -2.38
C LEU A 17 -6.88 1.27 -3.09
N ILE A 18 -7.71 1.23 -4.13
CA ILE A 18 -7.91 0.02 -4.94
C ILE A 18 -6.64 -0.31 -5.74
N LEU A 19 -6.04 0.68 -6.40
CA LEU A 19 -4.82 0.51 -7.18
C LEU A 19 -3.65 0.07 -6.30
N LEU A 20 -3.51 0.70 -5.15
CA LEU A 20 -2.48 0.38 -4.16
C LEU A 20 -2.71 -1.03 -3.61
N GLY A 21 -3.95 -1.37 -3.26
CA GLY A 21 -4.28 -2.73 -2.82
C GLY A 21 -3.99 -3.79 -3.88
N GLY A 22 -4.33 -3.51 -5.15
CA GLY A 22 -3.99 -4.37 -6.29
C GLY A 22 -2.48 -4.55 -6.47
N PHE A 23 -1.70 -3.48 -6.27
CA PHE A 23 -0.24 -3.54 -6.32
C PHE A 23 0.36 -4.41 -5.20
N TYR A 24 -0.15 -4.28 -3.97
CA TYR A 24 0.29 -5.14 -2.84
C TYR A 24 -0.06 -6.61 -3.06
N VAL A 25 -1.25 -6.90 -3.60
CA VAL A 25 -1.63 -8.27 -4.00
C VAL A 25 -0.69 -8.80 -5.08
N PHE A 26 -0.39 -7.99 -6.10
CA PHE A 26 0.54 -8.35 -7.16
C PHE A 26 1.94 -8.67 -6.60
N LEU A 27 2.50 -7.80 -5.75
CA LEU A 27 3.82 -8.03 -5.15
C LEU A 27 3.88 -9.32 -4.36
N ALA A 28 2.84 -9.62 -3.58
CA ALA A 28 2.78 -10.85 -2.81
C ALA A 28 2.62 -12.10 -3.69
N ILE A 29 1.93 -12.01 -4.83
CA ILE A 29 1.87 -13.09 -5.82
C ILE A 29 3.24 -13.31 -6.47
N VAL A 30 3.92 -12.24 -6.86
CA VAL A 30 5.28 -12.31 -7.42
C VAL A 30 6.23 -12.97 -6.42
N ASP A 31 6.20 -12.52 -5.16
CA ASP A 31 7.01 -13.11 -4.09
C ASP A 31 6.71 -14.60 -3.90
N PHE A 32 5.44 -14.98 -3.80
CA PHE A 32 5.02 -16.37 -3.69
C PHE A 32 5.50 -17.24 -4.86
N LEU A 33 5.39 -16.74 -6.09
CA LEU A 33 5.84 -17.44 -7.29
C LEU A 33 7.37 -17.55 -7.37
N THR A 34 8.11 -16.51 -6.97
CA THR A 34 9.58 -16.58 -6.88
C THR A 34 10.03 -17.58 -5.81
N TRP A 35 9.38 -17.60 -4.64
CA TRP A 35 9.62 -18.60 -3.59
C TRP A 35 9.34 -20.02 -4.08
N ALA A 36 8.27 -20.21 -4.86
CA ALA A 36 7.93 -21.49 -5.48
C ALA A 36 8.87 -21.91 -6.63
N GLY A 37 9.90 -21.12 -6.94
CA GLY A 37 10.90 -21.44 -7.96
C GLY A 37 10.43 -21.20 -9.40
N PHE A 38 9.33 -20.46 -9.61
CA PHE A 38 8.90 -20.07 -10.95
C PHE A 38 9.80 -18.96 -11.50
N PRO A 39 10.42 -19.14 -12.69
CA PRO A 39 11.23 -18.10 -13.32
C PRO A 39 10.31 -17.02 -13.91
N LEU A 40 10.12 -15.94 -13.16
CA LEU A 40 9.38 -14.76 -13.62
C LEU A 40 10.30 -13.86 -14.44
N ALA A 41 9.90 -13.54 -15.67
CA ALA A 41 10.58 -12.58 -16.54
C ALA A 41 10.28 -11.12 -16.14
N LEU A 42 10.56 -10.78 -14.88
CA LEU A 42 10.42 -9.43 -14.34
C LEU A 42 11.82 -8.84 -14.07
N PRO A 43 11.96 -7.50 -14.05
CA PRO A 43 13.23 -6.83 -13.77
C PRO A 43 13.91 -7.33 -12.49
N PRO A 44 15.25 -7.45 -12.44
CA PRO A 44 15.98 -7.91 -11.26
C PRO A 44 15.77 -7.05 -10.00
N GLU A 45 15.26 -5.83 -10.13
CA GLU A 45 14.89 -5.00 -9.00
C GLU A 45 13.56 -5.43 -8.36
N ILE A 46 12.74 -6.20 -9.10
CA ILE A 46 11.46 -6.79 -8.68
C ILE A 46 11.63 -8.28 -8.33
N THR A 47 12.52 -9.00 -9.03
CA THR A 47 12.75 -10.46 -8.86
C THR A 47 14.12 -10.84 -8.32
N GLY A 48 15.08 -9.92 -8.27
CA GLY A 48 16.48 -10.25 -8.02
C GLY A 48 16.84 -10.35 -6.54
N GLY A 49 17.85 -11.17 -6.31
CA GLY A 49 18.34 -11.68 -5.02
C GLY A 49 18.58 -10.68 -3.88
N ALA A 50 18.65 -9.37 -4.13
CA ALA A 50 18.79 -8.35 -3.09
C ALA A 50 17.42 -7.81 -2.62
N ALA A 51 16.48 -7.61 -3.55
CA ALA A 51 15.08 -7.40 -3.23
C ALA A 51 14.53 -8.68 -2.57
N SER A 52 14.85 -9.86 -3.10
CA SER A 52 14.38 -11.11 -2.52
C SER A 52 15.08 -11.49 -1.21
N SER A 53 16.32 -11.08 -0.88
CA SER A 53 16.97 -11.46 0.40
C SER A 53 16.69 -10.49 1.54
N GLN A 54 16.56 -9.20 1.28
CA GLN A 54 16.10 -8.23 2.28
C GLN A 54 14.59 -8.39 2.52
N LEU A 55 13.81 -8.69 1.47
CA LEU A 55 12.41 -9.05 1.60
C LEU A 55 12.27 -10.48 2.18
N GLN A 56 13.02 -11.52 1.75
CA GLN A 56 12.95 -12.88 2.37
C GLN A 56 13.41 -12.92 3.83
N ALA A 57 14.43 -12.16 4.22
CA ALA A 57 14.85 -12.06 5.62
C ALA A 57 13.76 -11.44 6.52
N ILE A 58 12.82 -10.72 5.91
CA ILE A 58 11.64 -10.11 6.53
C ILE A 58 10.38 -10.98 6.32
N LEU A 59 10.29 -11.73 5.21
CA LEU A 59 9.15 -12.51 4.73
C LEU A 59 9.07 -13.95 5.26
N GLY A 60 9.92 -14.34 6.21
CA GLY A 60 9.52 -15.43 7.11
C GLY A 60 8.14 -15.17 7.76
N SER A 61 7.67 -13.91 7.77
CA SER A 61 6.40 -13.45 8.34
C SER A 61 5.59 -12.43 7.51
N GLN A 62 6.18 -11.70 6.55
CA GLN A 62 5.50 -10.54 5.94
C GLN A 62 4.61 -10.83 4.70
N GLY A 63 4.72 -11.96 3.99
CA GLY A 63 4.02 -12.14 2.70
C GLY A 63 2.50 -12.27 2.86
N LEU A 64 2.09 -12.94 3.94
CA LEU A 64 0.70 -13.01 4.37
C LEU A 64 0.17 -11.63 4.80
N ILE A 65 1.01 -10.81 5.44
CA ILE A 65 0.64 -9.45 5.86
C ILE A 65 0.45 -8.57 4.63
N THR A 66 1.32 -8.66 3.63
CA THR A 66 1.24 -7.90 2.37
C THR A 66 -0.02 -8.25 1.56
N ILE A 67 -0.37 -9.53 1.42
CA ILE A 67 -1.66 -9.95 0.82
C ILE A 67 -2.84 -9.41 1.63
N THR A 68 -2.79 -9.54 2.95
CA THR A 68 -3.87 -9.12 3.84
C THR A 68 -4.11 -7.62 3.73
N LEU A 69 -3.03 -6.82 3.73
CA LEU A 69 -3.06 -5.38 3.50
C LEU A 69 -3.62 -5.03 2.12
N GLY A 70 -3.19 -5.74 1.08
CA GLY A 70 -3.69 -5.54 -0.28
C GLY A 70 -5.20 -5.77 -0.39
N VAL A 71 -5.68 -6.89 0.17
CA VAL A 71 -7.11 -7.23 0.21
C VAL A 71 -7.91 -6.21 1.02
N PHE A 72 -7.45 -5.83 2.21
CA PHE A 72 -8.14 -4.83 3.02
C PHE A 72 -8.13 -3.43 2.40
N SER A 73 -7.07 -3.06 1.66
CA SER A 73 -7.02 -1.81 0.90
C SER A 73 -8.06 -1.77 -0.22
N ILE A 74 -8.23 -2.88 -0.95
CA ILE A 74 -9.26 -3.00 -1.99
C ILE A 74 -10.66 -2.92 -1.36
N ILE A 75 -10.89 -3.68 -0.29
CA ILE A 75 -12.19 -3.70 0.41
C ILE A 75 -12.51 -2.30 0.96
N ALA A 76 -11.55 -1.61 1.57
CA ALA A 76 -11.72 -0.25 2.05
C ALA A 76 -12.01 0.73 0.90
N GLY A 77 -11.26 0.65 -0.21
CA GLY A 77 -11.50 1.49 -1.38
C GLY A 77 -12.89 1.30 -1.98
N ILE A 78 -13.37 0.06 -2.09
CA ILE A 78 -14.73 -0.25 -2.55
C ILE A 78 -15.78 0.25 -1.54
N GLY A 79 -15.55 0.04 -0.24
CA GLY A 79 -16.47 0.48 0.81
C GLY A 79 -16.57 2.01 0.94
N MET A 80 -15.50 2.74 0.65
CA MET A 80 -15.49 4.21 0.68
C MET A 80 -16.30 4.84 -0.46
N PHE A 81 -16.52 4.15 -1.59
CA PHE A 81 -17.47 4.59 -2.61
C PHE A 81 -18.91 4.63 -2.10
N ARG A 82 -19.23 3.81 -1.10
CA ARG A 82 -20.53 3.76 -0.43
C ARG A 82 -20.57 4.60 0.85
N GLU A 83 -19.47 5.29 1.15
CA GLU A 83 -19.27 6.09 2.36
C GLU A 83 -19.62 5.36 3.66
N GLU A 84 -19.22 4.09 3.75
CA GLU A 84 -19.50 3.25 4.91
C GLU A 84 -18.48 3.49 6.05
N GLU A 85 -18.95 3.64 7.29
CA GLU A 85 -18.09 3.89 8.47
C GLU A 85 -17.00 2.81 8.66
N TRP A 86 -17.36 1.55 8.44
CA TRP A 86 -16.44 0.42 8.59
C TRP A 86 -15.30 0.49 7.56
N ALA A 87 -15.54 1.06 6.37
CA ALA A 87 -14.53 1.22 5.34
C ALA A 87 -13.53 2.32 5.69
N LEU A 88 -13.99 3.39 6.35
CA LEU A 88 -13.11 4.43 6.90
C LEU A 88 -12.15 3.84 7.95
N GLY A 89 -12.66 3.03 8.87
CA GLY A 89 -11.83 2.38 9.89
C GLY A 89 -10.74 1.50 9.28
N ILE A 90 -11.10 0.65 8.32
CA ILE A 90 -10.13 -0.22 7.62
C ILE A 90 -9.13 0.62 6.81
N GLY A 91 -9.59 1.65 6.11
CA GLY A 91 -8.73 2.53 5.31
C GLY A 91 -7.69 3.28 6.14
N LEU A 92 -8.08 3.80 7.31
CA LEU A 92 -7.14 4.44 8.24
C LEU A 92 -6.05 3.47 8.73
N VAL A 93 -6.44 2.24 9.08
CA VAL A 93 -5.48 1.21 9.51
C VAL A 93 -4.51 0.85 8.38
N VAL A 94 -5.03 0.65 7.17
CA VAL A 94 -4.21 0.32 5.99
C VAL A 94 -3.22 1.44 5.67
N LEU A 95 -3.67 2.69 5.62
CA LEU A 95 -2.81 3.85 5.33
C LEU A 95 -1.76 4.09 6.42
N ALA A 96 -2.10 3.84 7.69
CA ALA A 96 -1.14 3.90 8.78
C ALA A 96 -0.04 2.84 8.62
N ILE A 97 -0.40 1.60 8.30
CA ILE A 97 0.57 0.51 8.10
C ILE A 97 1.47 0.79 6.88
N ILE A 98 0.89 1.25 5.76
CA ILE A 98 1.66 1.65 4.57
C ILE A 98 2.66 2.75 4.93
N SER A 99 2.24 3.76 5.69
CA SER A 99 3.11 4.86 6.10
C SER A 99 4.28 4.36 6.95
N VAL A 100 4.02 3.55 7.97
CA VAL A 100 5.05 3.02 8.87
C VAL A 100 6.03 2.12 8.11
N ASN A 101 5.53 1.22 7.26
CA ASN A 101 6.38 0.34 6.47
C ASN A 101 7.25 1.16 5.50
N SER A 102 6.68 2.15 4.82
CA SER A 102 7.44 3.00 3.90
C SER A 102 8.52 3.83 4.61
N VAL A 103 8.27 4.26 5.85
CA VAL A 103 9.30 4.90 6.69
C VAL A 103 10.40 3.91 7.05
N ALA A 104 10.05 2.70 7.49
CA ALA A 104 11.02 1.67 7.85
C ALA A 104 11.92 1.30 6.65
N ASP A 105 11.31 1.14 5.47
CA ASP A 105 12.03 0.87 4.22
C ASP A 105 12.96 2.02 3.84
N LEU A 106 12.51 3.28 3.95
CA LEU A 106 13.36 4.45 3.68
C LEU A 106 14.54 4.55 4.65
N ILE A 107 14.34 4.25 5.93
CA ILE A 107 15.43 4.18 6.92
C ILE A 107 16.43 3.10 6.50
N GLY A 108 15.97 1.93 6.06
CA GLY A 108 16.81 0.86 5.56
C GLY A 108 17.62 1.26 4.32
N ILE A 109 16.95 1.86 3.33
CA ILE A 109 17.55 2.33 2.07
C ILE A 109 18.63 3.39 2.33
N ILE A 110 18.33 4.37 3.18
CA ILE A 110 19.27 5.45 3.53
C ILE A 110 20.41 4.90 4.38
N GLY A 111 20.11 4.01 5.33
CA GLY A 111 21.05 3.40 6.26
C GLY A 111 22.06 2.46 5.59
N ALA A 112 21.69 1.83 4.47
CA ALA A 112 22.58 0.96 3.70
C ALA A 112 23.75 1.71 3.04
N GLY A 113 23.64 3.04 2.88
CA GLY A 113 24.64 3.87 2.21
C GLY A 113 24.72 3.64 0.69
N GLY A 114 25.37 4.57 -0.01
CA GLY A 114 25.51 4.51 -1.47
C GLY A 114 24.53 5.40 -2.24
N SER A 115 24.51 5.25 -3.57
CA SER A 115 23.70 6.08 -4.48
C SER A 115 22.26 5.60 -4.58
N TRP A 116 21.56 5.51 -3.44
CA TRP A 116 20.17 5.07 -3.36
C TRP A 116 19.23 5.91 -4.25
N TRP A 117 19.57 7.17 -4.50
CA TRP A 117 18.82 8.07 -5.39
C TRP A 117 18.89 7.67 -6.88
N LEU A 118 19.80 6.77 -7.28
CA LEU A 118 19.86 6.25 -8.65
C LEU A 118 18.96 5.02 -8.87
N VAL A 119 18.45 4.43 -7.80
CA VAL A 119 17.60 3.24 -7.86
C VAL A 119 16.13 3.68 -7.97
N TRP A 120 15.54 3.46 -9.14
CA TRP A 120 14.19 3.96 -9.44
C TRP A 120 13.10 3.39 -8.51
N VAL A 121 13.29 2.16 -8.00
CA VAL A 121 12.37 1.50 -7.07
C VAL A 121 12.22 2.27 -5.76
N ASN A 122 13.26 2.96 -5.30
CA ASN A 122 13.19 3.76 -4.07
C ASN A 122 12.19 4.92 -4.20
N TYR A 123 11.94 5.42 -5.41
CA TYR A 123 10.91 6.45 -5.62
C TYR A 123 9.49 5.88 -5.47
N ILE A 124 9.28 4.58 -5.72
CA ILE A 124 7.99 3.94 -5.44
C ILE A 124 7.71 3.96 -3.94
N THR A 125 8.70 3.63 -3.10
CA THR A 125 8.58 3.70 -1.64
C THR A 125 8.26 5.12 -1.16
N ILE A 126 8.87 6.15 -1.77
CA ILE A 126 8.58 7.55 -1.47
C ILE A 126 7.14 7.92 -1.85
N VAL A 127 6.67 7.50 -3.03
CA VAL A 127 5.29 7.73 -3.47
C VAL A 127 4.30 7.02 -2.54
N ALA A 128 4.59 5.77 -2.14
CA ALA A 128 3.78 5.03 -1.18
C ALA A 128 3.71 5.73 0.18
N LEU A 129 4.82 6.29 0.67
CA LEU A 129 4.85 7.09 1.88
C LEU A 129 3.95 8.33 1.75
N ILE A 130 4.05 9.06 0.64
CA ILE A 130 3.24 10.27 0.40
C ILE A 130 1.76 9.91 0.39
N ILE A 131 1.38 8.86 -0.33
CA ILE A 131 -0.02 8.38 -0.39
C ILE A 131 -0.50 7.95 1.00
N GLY A 132 0.31 7.18 1.73
CA GLY A 132 0.00 6.74 3.08
C GLY A 132 -0.27 7.90 4.03
N VAL A 133 0.65 8.86 4.09
CA VAL A 133 0.57 10.00 5.03
C VAL A 133 -0.52 10.98 4.62
N VAL A 134 -0.54 11.41 3.35
CA VAL A 134 -1.53 12.37 2.85
C VAL A 134 -2.93 11.76 2.90
N GLY A 135 -3.08 10.50 2.45
CA GLY A 135 -4.35 9.79 2.52
C GLY A 135 -4.84 9.59 3.95
N PHE A 136 -3.94 9.30 4.89
CA PHE A 136 -4.29 9.14 6.30
C PHE A 136 -4.84 10.45 6.89
N PHE A 137 -4.09 11.55 6.76
CA PHE A 137 -4.54 12.85 7.28
C PHE A 137 -5.82 13.31 6.57
N TRP A 138 -5.93 13.08 5.27
CA TRP A 138 -7.15 13.38 4.52
C TRP A 138 -8.36 12.65 5.11
N LEU A 139 -8.29 11.33 5.30
CA LEU A 139 -9.38 10.55 5.86
C LEU A 139 -9.77 11.02 7.26
N VAL A 140 -8.79 11.36 8.11
CA VAL A 140 -9.03 11.91 9.44
C VAL A 140 -9.85 13.21 9.37
N PHE A 141 -9.47 14.12 8.46
CA PHE A 141 -10.19 15.38 8.29
C PHE A 141 -11.55 15.21 7.61
N THR A 142 -11.75 14.18 6.80
CA THR A 142 -13.03 13.88 6.15
C THR A 142 -13.91 12.90 6.95
N THR A 143 -13.55 12.57 8.19
CA THR A 143 -14.31 11.62 9.03
C THR A 143 -15.79 11.99 9.19
N GLU A 144 -16.12 13.28 9.17
CA GLU A 144 -17.51 13.75 9.29
C GLU A 144 -18.40 13.36 8.11
N ARG A 145 -17.82 13.05 6.94
CA ARG A 145 -18.58 12.58 5.76
C ARG A 145 -19.09 11.14 5.91
N TYR A 146 -18.43 10.36 6.76
CA TYR A 146 -18.69 8.93 6.89
C TYR A 146 -19.57 8.60 8.09
N LYS A 147 -19.94 9.58 8.94
CA LYS A 147 -20.97 9.43 9.99
C LYS A 147 -22.38 9.40 9.40
#